data_AF-A0A6L9ZNV6-F1
#
_entry.id   AF-A0A6L9ZNV6-F1
#
_cell.length_a   1.000
_cell.length_b   1.000
_cell.length_c   1.000
_cell.angle_alpha   90.00
_cell.angle_beta   90.00
_cell.angle_gamma   90.00
#
_symmetry.space_group_name_H-M   'P 1'
#
loop_
_entity.id
_entity.type
_entity.pdbx_description
1 polymer ?
#
loop_
_entity_poly.entity_id
_entity_poly.type
_entity_poly.pdbx_seq_one_letter_code
_entity_poly.pdbx_strand_id
1 'polypeptide(L)' 'MSQSSIDDVEFESQTRWKIEDINREIKQLTGLEFCQCPRARIQKNHIACAMLASESFKRVSRENGKNYLPNQI' A
#
# COMPACT_ATOMS: atom_id res chain seq x y z
N MET A 1 -12.37 1.88 -31.83
CA MET A 1 -11.92 2.14 -30.45
C MET A 1 -11.57 3.62 -30.38
N SER A 2 -12.26 4.43 -29.57
CA SER A 2 -11.88 5.83 -29.35
C SER A 2 -10.75 5.91 -28.32
N GLN A 3 -9.83 6.86 -28.47
CA GLN A 3 -8.71 7.06 -27.53
C GLN A 3 -9.19 7.19 -26.08
N SER A 4 -10.33 7.88 -25.86
CA SER A 4 -10.94 8.04 -24.54
C SER A 4 -11.22 6.72 -23.82
N SER A 5 -11.68 5.69 -24.53
CA SER A 5 -12.02 4.40 -23.95
C SER A 5 -10.78 3.58 -23.56
N ILE A 6 -9.62 3.86 -24.17
CA ILE A 6 -8.35 3.21 -23.83
C ILE A 6 -7.78 3.86 -22.57
N ASP A 7 -7.82 5.19 -22.51
CA ASP A 7 -7.34 5.96 -21.37
C ASP A 7 -8.11 5.60 -20.08
N ASP A 8 -9.43 5.41 -20.19
CA ASP A 8 -10.27 4.97 -19.06
C ASP A 8 -9.87 3.58 -18.54
N VAL A 9 -9.62 2.62 -19.44
CA VAL A 9 -9.20 1.26 -19.07
C VAL A 9 -7.82 1.26 -18.42
N GLU A 10 -6.91 2.09 -18.93
CA GLU A 10 -5.59 2.24 -18.35
C GLU A 10 -5.64 2.85 -16.94
N PHE A 11 -6.45 3.89 -16.75
CA PHE A 11 -6.64 4.52 -15.43
C PHE A 11 -7.16 3.53 -14.38
N GLU A 12 -8.17 2.73 -14.73
CA GLU A 12 -8.70 1.69 -13.84
C GLU A 12 -7.65 0.63 -13.49
N SER A 13 -6.86 0.19 -14.48
CA SER A 13 -5.77 -0.77 -14.28
C SER A 13 -4.68 -0.23 -13.37
N GLN A 14 -4.23 1.01 -13.60
CA GLN A 14 -3.23 1.67 -12.77
C GLN A 14 -3.71 1.88 -11.33
N THR A 15 -4.99 2.27 -11.16
CA THR A 15 -5.61 2.42 -9.85
C THR A 15 -5.63 1.10 -9.08
N ARG A 16 -6.05 0.00 -9.73
CA ARG A 16 -6.04 -1.33 -9.11
C ARG A 16 -4.64 -1.75 -8.68
N TRP A 17 -3.66 -1.62 -9.57
CA TRP A 17 -2.27 -1.93 -9.26
C TRP A 17 -1.75 -1.11 -8.08
N LYS A 18 -2.13 0.17 -7.99
CA LYS A 18 -1.68 1.00 -6.88
C LYS A 18 -2.27 0.56 -5.53
N ILE A 19 -3.51 0.11 -5.52
CA ILE A 19 -4.15 -0.46 -4.33
C ILE A 19 -3.46 -1.77 -3.90
N GLU A 20 -3.15 -2.65 -4.85
CA GLU A 20 -2.44 -3.90 -4.58
C GLU A 20 -1.03 -3.65 -4.03
N ASP A 21 -0.33 -2.67 -4.58
CA ASP A 21 1.00 -2.22 -4.13
C ASP A 21 0.99 -1.79 -2.66
N ILE A 22 0.06 -0.90 -2.29
CA ILE A 22 -0.11 -0.43 -0.91
C ILE A 22 -0.45 -1.59 0.04
N ASN A 23 -1.35 -2.49 -0.37
CA ASN A 23 -1.70 -3.65 0.45
C ASN A 23 -0.51 -4.59 0.66
N ARG A 24 0.31 -4.81 -0.37
CA ARG A 24 1.52 -5.63 -0.28
C ARG A 24 2.52 -5.03 0.71
N GLU A 25 2.78 -3.73 0.60
CA GLU A 25 3.69 -3.02 1.51
C GLU A 25 3.21 -3.08 2.96
N ILE A 26 1.92 -2.83 3.20
CA ILE A 26 1.34 -2.89 4.55
C ILE A 26 1.57 -4.29 5.15
N LYS A 27 1.26 -5.35 4.39
CA LYS A 27 1.45 -6.74 4.85
C LYS A 27 2.91 -7.05 5.15
N GLN A 28 3.83 -6.71 4.25
CA GLN A 28 5.25 -7.05 4.36
C GLN A 28 5.96 -6.25 5.46
N LEU A 29 5.70 -4.94 5.59
CA LEU A 29 6.42 -4.07 6.52
C LEU A 29 5.90 -4.17 7.95
N THR A 30 4.62 -4.48 8.14
CA THR A 30 3.99 -4.44 9.47
C THR A 30 3.64 -5.82 10.01
N GLY A 31 3.75 -6.87 9.20
CA GLY A 31 3.39 -8.24 9.61
C GLY A 31 1.90 -8.40 9.88
N LEU A 32 1.05 -7.60 9.23
CA LEU A 32 -0.41 -7.56 9.47
C LEU A 32 -1.06 -8.95 9.39
N GLU A 33 -0.56 -9.82 8.51
CA GLU A 33 -1.08 -11.17 8.27
C GLU A 33 -0.83 -12.15 9.43
N PHE A 34 0.07 -11.81 10.36
CA PHE A 34 0.40 -12.64 11.52
C PHE A 34 -0.36 -12.23 12.79
N CYS A 35 -1.27 -11.24 12.71
CA CYS A 35 -2.02 -10.77 13.86
C CYS A 35 -3.00 -11.82 14.39
N GLN A 36 -2.76 -12.30 15.62
CA GLN A 36 -3.60 -13.28 16.32
C GLN A 36 -4.60 -12.63 17.29
N CYS A 37 -4.87 -11.33 17.16
CA CYS A 37 -5.76 -10.63 18.08
C CYS A 37 -7.21 -11.13 17.91
N PRO A 38 -7.90 -11.59 18.97
CA PRO A 38 -9.21 -12.21 18.85
C PRO A 38 -10.37 -11.20 18.71
N ARG A 39 -10.12 -9.90 18.92
CA ARG A 39 -11.16 -8.86 18.93
C ARG A 39 -11.12 -8.01 17.67
N ALA A 40 -12.26 -7.92 16.98
CA ALA A 40 -12.42 -7.10 15.78
C ALA A 40 -12.00 -5.63 15.97
N ARG A 41 -12.27 -5.02 17.12
CA ARG A 41 -11.83 -3.64 17.41
C ARG A 41 -10.30 -3.51 17.42
N ILE A 42 -9.62 -4.47 18.03
CA ILE A 42 -8.15 -4.46 18.10
C ILE A 42 -7.57 -4.70 16.71
N GLN A 43 -8.13 -5.64 15.95
CA GLN A 43 -7.73 -5.89 14.56
C GLN A 43 -7.89 -4.62 13.69
N LYS A 44 -9.04 -3.94 13.77
CA LYS A 44 -9.27 -2.67 13.04
C LYS A 44 -8.28 -1.57 13.43
N ASN A 45 -8.02 -1.41 14.73
CA ASN A 45 -7.02 -0.46 15.20
C ASN A 45 -5.62 -0.82 14.69
N HIS A 46 -5.25 -2.10 14.70
CA HIS A 46 -3.98 -2.59 14.19
C HIS A 46 -3.82 -2.32 12.69
N ILE A 47 -4.87 -2.58 11.89
CA ILE A 47 -4.91 -2.24 10.46
C ILE A 47 -4.68 -0.73 10.24
N ALA A 48 -5.38 0.12 11.00
CA ALA A 48 -5.24 1.57 10.90
C ALA A 48 -3.81 2.04 11.26
N CYS A 49 -3.25 1.50 12.34
CA CYS A 49 -1.86 1.79 12.73
C CYS A 49 -0.86 1.32 11.66
N ALA A 50 -1.08 0.15 11.06
CA ALA A 50 -0.22 -0.39 10.00
C ALA A 50 -0.24 0.49 8.73
N MET A 51 -1.42 0.99 8.35
CA MET A 51 -1.57 1.96 7.24
C MET A 51 -0.81 3.26 7.53
N LEU A 52 -0.96 3.83 8.72
CA LEU A 52 -0.27 5.05 9.14
C LEU A 52 1.25 4.87 9.22
N ALA A 53 1.71 3.73 9.73
CA ALA A 53 3.12 3.39 9.81
C ALA A 53 3.75 3.29 8.41
N SER A 54 3.06 2.65 7.46
CA SER A 54 3.52 2.55 6.06
C SER A 54 3.68 3.93 5.42
N GLU A 55 2.70 4.82 5.57
CA GLU A 55 2.80 6.17 5.00
C GLU A 55 3.88 7.03 5.68
N SER A 56 3.99 6.94 7.01
CA SER A 56 5.04 7.63 7.78
C SER A 56 6.42 7.16 7.35
N PHE A 57 6.56 5.84 7.12
CA PHE A 57 7.79 5.25 6.65
C PHE A 57 8.18 5.80 5.26
N LYS A 58 7.24 5.85 4.30
CA LYS A 58 7.48 6.43 2.97
C LYS A 58 7.86 7.89 3.04
N ARG A 59 7.18 8.66 3.89
CA ARG A 59 7.50 10.07 4.12
C ARG A 59 8.95 10.24 4.59
N VAL A 60 9.34 9.50 5.62
CA VAL A 60 10.72 9.53 6.14
C VAL A 60 11.72 9.11 5.06
N SER A 61 11.41 8.09 4.26
CA SER A 61 12.28 7.66 3.16
C SER A 61 12.52 8.78 2.13
N ARG A 62 11.46 9.48 1.72
CA ARG A 62 11.53 10.64 0.82
C ARG A 62 12.36 11.77 1.41
N GLU A 63 12.16 12.07 2.69
CA GLU A 63 12.92 13.10 3.42
C GLU A 63 14.41 12.76 3.54
N ASN A 64 14.75 11.48 3.67
CA ASN A 64 16.13 11.00 3.76
C ASN A 64 16.80 10.78 2.39
N GLY A 65 16.15 11.15 1.28
CA GLY A 65 16.67 10.95 -0.08
C GLY A 65 16.84 9.47 -0.47
N LYS A 66 16.30 8.53 0.31
CA LYS A 66 16.30 7.11 -0.01
C LYS A 66 15.01 6.83 -0.79
N ASN A 67 15.14 6.49 -2.07
CA ASN A 67 14.03 5.93 -2.81
C ASN A 67 13.75 4.54 -2.24
N TYR A 68 12.56 4.36 -1.65
CA TYR A 68 12.04 3.05 -1.29
C TYR A 68 11.63 2.33 -2.57
N LEU A 69 12.62 1.93 -3.36
CA LEU A 69 12.42 1.01 -4.47
C LEU A 69 12.81 -0.38 -3.95
N PRO A 70 11.85 -1.24 -3.59
CA PRO A 70 12.10 -2.66 -3.68
C PRO A 70 12.31 -2.94 -5.18
N ASN A 71 13.57 -3.14 -5.58
CA ASN A 71 14.03 -3.56 -6.91
C ASN A 71 12.90 -3.82 -7.93
N GLN A 72 12.65 -2.87 -8.83
CA GLN A 72 11.92 -3.16 -10.06
C GLN A 72 12.95 -3.61 -11.11
N ILE A 73 12.94 -4.91 -11.37
CA ILE A 73 13.51 -5.57 -12.56
C ILE A 73 12.62 -5.23 -13.75
#